data_AF-A0AAE0KPT4-F1
#
_entry.id   AF-A0AAE0KPT4-F1
#
_cell.length_a   1.000
_cell.length_b   1.000
_cell.length_c   1.000
_cell.angle_alpha   90.00
_cell.angle_beta   90.00
_cell.angle_gamma   90.00
#
_symmetry.space_group_name_H-M   'P 1'
#
loop_
_entity.id
_entity.type
_entity.pdbx_description
1 polymer ?
#
loop_
_entity_poly.entity_id
_entity_poly.type
_entity_poly.pdbx_seq_one_letter_code
_entity_poly.pdbx_strand_id
1 'polypeptide(L)'
;VPLLKCVDRQFQFSLDISMGSVNGVKAVSFIRDLMSKYRPLQPISLILKFFLKQKNLNEVYQGGIGSYLLLNCIVGHLQMTRKEREEKAPGTRDTEA
;
A
#
# COMPACT_ATOMS: atom_id res chain seq x y z
N VAL A 1 -13.25 13.59 -1.90
CA VAL A 1 -13.90 12.85 -3.00
C VAL A 1 -15.34 12.62 -2.59
N PRO A 2 -16.35 13.08 -3.36
CA PRO A 2 -17.75 12.77 -3.07
C PRO A 2 -17.99 11.26 -3.15
N LEU A 3 -18.69 10.71 -2.16
CA LEU A 3 -18.94 9.26 -2.04
C LEU A 3 -20.43 9.01 -1.78
N LEU A 4 -20.98 8.07 -2.53
CA LEU A 4 -22.27 7.44 -2.25
C LEU A 4 -21.98 6.11 -1.52
N LYS A 5 -22.50 5.97 -0.30
CA LYS A 5 -22.39 4.73 0.48
C LYS A 5 -23.70 3.96 0.37
N CYS A 6 -23.63 2.68 0.01
CA CYS A 6 -24.79 1.80 -0.03
C CYS A 6 -24.41 0.38 0.39
N VAL A 7 -25.43 -0.46 0.61
CA VAL A 7 -25.24 -1.88 0.90
C VAL A 7 -25.99 -2.66 -0.17
N ASP A 8 -25.31 -3.62 -0.78
CA ASP A 8 -25.94 -4.52 -1.73
C ASP A 8 -26.98 -5.41 -1.03
N ARG A 9 -28.18 -5.54 -1.61
CA ARG A 9 -29.28 -6.28 -0.98
C ARG A 9 -29.02 -7.78 -0.95
N GLN A 10 -28.41 -8.34 -1.99
CA GLN A 10 -28.26 -9.79 -2.15
C GLN A 10 -27.12 -10.35 -1.30
N PHE A 11 -25.96 -9.71 -1.35
CA PHE A 11 -24.72 -10.18 -0.72
C PHE A 11 -24.35 -9.41 0.55
N GLN A 12 -25.08 -8.33 0.88
CA GLN A 12 -24.82 -7.50 2.07
C GLN A 12 -23.41 -6.88 2.08
N PHE A 13 -22.85 -6.60 0.89
CA PHE A 13 -21.57 -5.92 0.76
C PHE A 13 -21.74 -4.42 0.94
N SER A 14 -20.89 -3.83 1.79
CA SER A 14 -20.75 -2.37 1.88
C SER A 14 -20.04 -1.85 0.64
N LEU A 15 -20.67 -0.93 -0.08
CA LEU A 15 -20.18 -0.32 -1.30
C LEU A 15 -19.96 1.18 -1.11
N ASP A 16 -18.77 1.64 -1.48
CA ASP A 16 -18.43 3.06 -1.57
C ASP A 16 -18.24 3.43 -3.05
N ILE A 17 -19.16 4.23 -3.59
CA ILE A 17 -19.14 4.67 -5.00
C ILE A 17 -18.66 6.12 -5.06
N SER A 18 -17.48 6.34 -5.66
CA SER A 18 -16.93 7.67 -5.89
C SER A 18 -17.29 8.22 -7.26
N MET A 19 -17.72 9.49 -7.33
CA MET A 19 -18.06 10.15 -8.60
C MET A 19 -16.96 11.12 -9.04
N GLY A 20 -16.64 11.13 -10.34
CA GLY A 20 -15.71 12.10 -10.93
C GLY A 20 -14.23 11.92 -10.53
N SER A 21 -13.83 10.79 -9.94
CA SER A 21 -12.46 10.53 -9.51
C SER A 21 -11.75 9.51 -10.40
N VAL A 22 -10.87 9.99 -11.28
CA VAL A 22 -9.98 9.13 -12.10
C VAL A 22 -8.79 8.58 -11.32
N ASN A 23 -8.46 9.18 -10.17
CA ASN A 23 -7.30 8.80 -9.37
C ASN A 23 -7.44 7.40 -8.78
N GLY A 24 -8.67 6.96 -8.47
CA GLY A 24 -8.93 5.60 -7.99
C GLY A 24 -8.49 4.52 -8.99
N VAL A 25 -8.83 4.71 -10.28
CA VAL A 25 -8.46 3.78 -11.35
C VAL A 25 -6.94 3.73 -11.53
N LYS A 26 -6.27 4.89 -11.55
CA LYS A 26 -4.80 4.97 -11.64
C LYS A 26 -4.12 4.31 -10.44
N ALA A 27 -4.65 4.53 -9.23
CA ALA A 27 -4.12 3.93 -8.01
C ALA A 27 -4.20 2.41 -8.05
N VAL A 28 -5.29 1.83 -8.58
CA VAL A 28 -5.41 0.37 -8.72
C VAL A 28 -4.31 -0.20 -9.61
N SER A 29 -4.02 0.42 -10.77
CA SER A 29 -2.93 -0.02 -11.64
C SER A 29 -1.58 0.05 -10.90
N PHE A 30 -1.30 1.20 -10.29
CA PHE A 30 -0.06 1.41 -9.54
C PHE A 30 0.14 0.40 -8.41
N ILE A 31 -0.91 0.09 -7.64
CA ILE A 31 -0.85 -0.87 -6.54
C ILE A 31 -0.58 -2.29 -7.08
N ARG A 32 -1.18 -2.67 -8.21
CA ARG A 32 -0.92 -3.97 -8.85
C ARG A 32 0.54 -4.10 -9.27
N ASP A 33 1.11 -3.04 -9.84
CA ASP A 33 2.53 -3.01 -10.23
C ASP A 33 3.46 -3.10 -9.02
N LEU A 34 3.11 -2.46 -7.91
CA LEU A 34 3.87 -2.58 -6.66
C LEU A 34 3.79 -3.98 -6.07
N MET A 35 2.61 -4.62 -6.10
CA MET A 35 2.42 -5.98 -5.61
C MET A 35 3.18 -7.01 -6.44
N SER A 36 3.26 -6.83 -7.76
CA SER A 36 4.07 -7.69 -8.63
C SER A 36 5.57 -7.46 -8.43
N LYS A 37 6.00 -6.20 -8.26
CA LYS A 37 7.41 -5.83 -8.03
C LYS A 37 7.93 -6.29 -6.67
N TYR A 38 7.12 -6.20 -5.62
CA TYR A 38 7.53 -6.50 -4.25
C TYR A 38 6.69 -7.64 -3.67
N ARG A 39 7.12 -8.89 -3.88
CA ARG A 39 6.49 -10.09 -3.30
C ARG A 39 6.17 -9.97 -1.79
N PRO A 40 7.02 -9.40 -0.90
CA PRO A 40 6.68 -9.30 0.52
C PRO A 40 5.61 -8.24 0.85
N LEU A 41 5.25 -7.37 -0.10
CA LEU A 41 4.28 -6.28 0.14
C LEU A 41 2.91 -6.79 0.56
N GLN A 42 2.42 -7.86 -0.08
CA GLN A 42 1.10 -8.42 0.21
C GLN A 42 0.99 -9.00 1.63
N PRO A 43 1.86 -9.94 2.09
CA PRO A 43 1.76 -10.47 3.45
C PRO A 43 2.00 -9.41 4.52
N ILE A 44 2.97 -8.50 4.32
CA ILE A 44 3.24 -7.41 5.28
C ILE A 44 2.02 -6.47 5.38
N SER A 45 1.45 -6.07 4.24
CA SER A 45 0.26 -5.21 4.22
C SER A 45 -0.91 -5.85 4.95
N LEU A 46 -1.12 -7.16 4.77
CA LEU A 46 -2.22 -7.87 5.42
C LEU A 46 -2.06 -7.89 6.95
N ILE A 47 -0.87 -8.27 7.44
CA ILE A 47 -0.60 -8.34 8.88
C ILE A 47 -0.74 -6.96 9.52
N LEU A 48 -0.17 -5.92 8.91
CA LEU A 48 -0.22 -4.56 9.45
C LEU A 48 -1.64 -3.98 9.42
N LYS A 49 -2.41 -4.24 8.36
CA LYS A 49 -3.82 -3.85 8.30
C LYS A 49 -4.62 -4.50 9.42
N PHE A 50 -4.39 -5.79 9.66
CA PHE A 50 -5.06 -6.52 10.74
C PHE A 50 -4.67 -5.98 12.12
N PHE A 51 -3.37 -5.77 12.35
CA PHE A 51 -2.86 -5.19 13.59
C PHE A 51 -3.45 -3.82 13.89
N LEU A 52 -3.47 -2.91 12.91
CA LEU A 52 -4.06 -1.58 13.08
C LEU A 52 -5.56 -1.66 13.35
N LYS A 53 -6.27 -2.57 12.68
CA LYS A 53 -7.69 -2.81 12.93
C LYS A 53 -7.96 -3.27 14.36
N GLN A 54 -7.17 -4.20 14.88
CA GLN A 54 -7.30 -4.66 16.27
C GLN A 54 -7.08 -3.55 17.30
N LYS A 55 -6.34 -2.51 16.93
CA LYS A 55 -6.08 -1.33 17.76
C LYS A 55 -7.03 -0.15 17.48
N ASN A 56 -8.01 -0.31 16.60
CA ASN A 56 -8.89 0.77 16.11
C ASN A 56 -8.11 1.95 15.49
N LEU A 57 -6.95 1.67 14.88
CA LEU A 57 -6.08 2.67 14.23
C LEU A 57 -6.18 2.63 12.70
N ASN A 58 -7.17 1.93 12.13
CA ASN A 58 -7.34 1.80 10.68
C ASN A 58 -8.31 2.86 10.08
N GLU A 59 -8.94 3.69 10.91
CA GLU A 59 -9.94 4.67 10.51
C GLU A 59 -9.35 6.08 10.46
N VAL A 60 -9.23 6.65 9.25
CA VAL A 60 -8.57 7.96 9.03
C VAL A 60 -9.30 9.10 9.72
N TYR A 61 -10.64 9.06 9.77
CA TYR A 61 -11.43 10.12 10.38
C TYR A 61 -11.27 10.18 11.91
N GLN A 62 -10.78 9.11 12.53
CA GLN A 62 -10.45 9.04 13.96
C GLN A 62 -8.97 9.39 14.24
N GLY A 63 -8.21 9.85 13.24
CA GLY A 63 -6.77 10.07 13.34
C GLY A 63 -5.92 8.80 13.12
N GLY A 64 -6.53 7.70 12.65
CA GLY A 64 -5.83 6.47 12.30
C GLY A 64 -5.12 6.52 10.94
N ILE A 65 -4.48 5.39 10.59
CA ILE A 65 -3.72 5.21 9.36
C ILE A 65 -4.59 4.53 8.30
N GLY A 66 -4.80 5.24 7.19
CA GLY A 66 -5.52 4.71 6.04
C GLY A 66 -4.72 3.65 5.27
N SER A 67 -5.43 2.72 4.62
CA SER A 67 -4.81 1.61 3.87
C SER A 67 -3.82 2.07 2.77
N TYR A 68 -4.11 3.20 2.10
CA TYR A 68 -3.22 3.73 1.05
C TYR A 68 -1.95 4.35 1.63
N LEU A 69 -2.06 5.09 2.75
CA LEU A 69 -0.92 5.64 3.47
C LEU A 69 0.00 4.51 3.96
N LEU A 70 -0.58 3.49 4.61
CA LEU A 70 0.16 2.33 5.08
C LEU A 70 0.93 1.64 3.95
N LEU A 71 0.30 1.45 2.78
CA LEU A 71 0.96 0.85 1.62
C LEU A 71 2.19 1.65 1.21
N ASN A 72 2.09 2.98 1.13
CA ASN A 72 3.20 3.85 0.79
C ASN A 72 4.34 3.77 1.82
N CYS A 73 4.02 3.68 3.12
CA CYS A 73 5.03 3.49 4.17
C CYS A 73 5.79 2.17 3.98
N ILE A 74 5.07 1.07 3.72
CA ILE A 74 5.69 -0.24 3.49
C ILE A 74 6.57 -0.20 2.24
N VAL A 75 6.07 0.37 1.14
CA VAL A 75 6.84 0.49 -0.12
C VAL A 75 8.08 1.34 0.07
N GLY A 76 7.97 2.48 0.76
CA GLY A 76 9.11 3.35 1.08
C GLY A 76 10.18 2.60 1.90
N HIS A 77 9.76 1.84 2.90
CA HIS A 77 10.66 0.99 3.68
C HIS A 77 11.37 -0.05 2.79
N LEU A 78 10.63 -0.78 1.94
CA LEU A 78 11.20 -1.77 1.03
C LEU A 78 12.20 -1.15 0.02
N GLN A 79 11.93 0.06 -0.46
CA GLN A 79 12.82 0.80 -1.36
C GLN A 79 14.13 1.19 -0.65
N MET A 80 14.05 1.69 0.59
CA MET A 80 15.23 2.06 1.39
C MET A 80 16.10 0.82 1.69
N THR A 81 15.49 -0.27 2.17
CA THR A 81 16.22 -1.51 2.47
C THR A 81 16.91 -2.10 1.24
N ARG A 82 16.29 -2.00 0.06
CA ARG A 82 16.93 -2.45 -1.19
C ARG A 82 18.14 -1.60 -1.55
N LYS A 83 18.01 -0.27 -1.48
CA LYS A 83 19.11 0.66 -1.77
C LYS A 83 20.31 0.42 -0.85
N GLU A 84 20.08 0.27 0.46
CA GLU A 84 21.15 -0.04 1.42
C GLU A 84 21.87 -1.36 1.12
N ARG A 85 21.17 -2.36 0.57
CA ARG A 85 21.78 -3.64 0.17
C ARG A 85 22.61 -3.50 -1.10
N GLU A 86 22.14 -2.71 -2.06
CA GLU A 86 22.88 -2.42 -3.29
C GLU A 86 24.16 -1.63 -2.99
N GLU A 87 24.12 -0.65 -2.08
CA GLU A 87 25.30 0.12 -1.66
C GLU A 87 26.34 -0.69 -0.86
N LYS A 88 25.91 -1.77 -0.18
CA LYS A 88 26.78 -2.67 0.59
C LYS A 88 27.28 -3.88 -0.20
N ALA A 89 26.85 -4.06 -1.45
CA ALA A 89 27.30 -5.17 -2.28
C ALA A 89 28.77 -4.95 -2.71
N PRO A 90 29.68 -5.92 -2.51
CA PRO A 90 31.06 -5.78 -2.95
C PRO A 90 31.16 -5.94 -4.47
N GLY A 91 31.62 -4.90 -5.18
CA GLY A 91 32.14 -5.01 -6.55
C GLY A 91 31.72 -3.91 -7.54
N THR A 92 32.41 -2.76 -7.52
CA THR A 92 32.87 -2.00 -8.71
C THR A 92 33.84 -0.89 -8.25
N ARG A 93 34.88 -1.27 -7.53
CA ARG A 93 36.18 -0.58 -7.54
C ARG A 93 37.17 -1.71 -7.78
N ASP A 94 38.16 -1.48 -8.63
CA ASP A 94 39.20 -2.43 -9.05
C ASP A 94 38.98 -3.10 -10.42
N THR A 95 38.94 -2.29 -11.48
CA THR A 95 39.55 -2.64 -12.78
C THR A 95 40.02 -1.34 -13.45
N GLU A 96 41.12 -0.78 -12.97
CA GLU A 96 42.03 0.09 -13.73
C GLU A 96 43.41 -0.08 -13.08
N ALA A 97 44.21 -0.97 -13.66
CA ALA A 97 45.65 -1.13 -13.45
C ALA A 97 46.27 -1.56 -14.78
#